data_AF-A0A6P8IFC6-F1
#
_entry.id   AF-A0A6P8IFC6-F1
#
_cell.length_a   1.000
_cell.length_b   1.000
_cell.length_c   1.000
_cell.angle_alpha   90.00
_cell.angle_beta   90.00
_cell.angle_gamma   90.00
#
_symmetry.space_group_name_H-M   'P 1'
#
loop_
_entity.id
_entity.type
_entity.pdbx_description
1 polymer ?
#
loop_
_entity_poly.entity_id
_entity_poly.type
_entity_poly.pdbx_seq_one_letter_code
_entity_poly.pdbx_strand_id
1 'polypeptide(L)'
;MAAKPNQSELEAVSDIIQSLQQQANTFFKGMQMSSGSYFSIDDARANLNSLSNMTDTLQEKLKSSGMHAIPLDSEMLQLDCQATVRKGNEDSEAGKLTMQRVQMNCSAVNKTMSSLKK
;
A
#
# COMPACT_ATOMS: atom_id res chain seq x y z
N MET A 1 7.07 29.77 23.65
CA MET A 1 6.09 30.22 22.65
C MET A 1 6.35 29.41 21.38
N ALA A 2 5.45 28.52 20.99
CA ALA A 2 5.58 27.83 19.70
C ALA A 2 5.32 28.87 18.60
N ALA A 3 6.29 29.06 17.70
CA ALA A 3 6.10 29.91 16.54
C ALA A 3 4.96 29.34 15.69
N LYS A 4 3.99 30.18 15.30
CA LYS A 4 2.99 29.75 14.31
C LYS A 4 3.74 29.46 13.00
N PRO A 5 3.48 28.32 12.34
CA PRO A 5 4.12 28.02 11.08
C PRO A 5 3.79 29.12 10.07
N ASN A 6 4.82 29.60 9.36
CA ASN A 6 4.65 30.59 8.32
C ASN A 6 3.93 29.94 7.12
N GLN A 7 3.10 30.71 6.42
CA GLN A 7 2.29 30.19 5.30
C GLN A 7 3.13 29.50 4.21
N SER A 8 4.35 29.99 3.96
CA SER A 8 5.33 29.37 3.06
C SER A 8 5.80 27.97 3.53
N GLU A 9 5.85 27.72 4.83
CA GLU A 9 6.24 26.41 5.37
C GLU A 9 5.12 25.39 5.23
N LEU A 10 3.87 25.84 5.39
CA LEU A 10 2.70 25.01 5.18
C LEU A 10 2.55 24.59 3.71
N GLU A 11 2.79 25.51 2.78
CA GLU A 11 2.82 25.23 1.34
C GLU A 11 3.92 24.22 1.00
N ALA A 12 5.14 24.43 1.50
CA ALA A 12 6.25 23.50 1.26
C ALA A 12 5.97 22.08 1.78
N VAL A 13 5.34 21.95 2.95
CA VAL A 13 4.94 20.64 3.49
C VAL A 13 3.80 20.02 2.67
N SER A 14 2.84 20.82 2.24
CA SER A 14 1.74 20.36 1.38
C SER A 14 2.26 19.80 0.05
N ASP A 15 3.24 20.46 -0.57
CA ASP A 15 3.86 20.01 -1.83
C ASP A 15 4.57 18.66 -1.67
N ILE A 16 5.25 18.44 -0.55
CA ILE A 16 5.88 17.15 -0.22
C ILE A 16 4.83 16.06 -0.03
N ILE A 17 3.72 16.36 0.66
CA ILE A 17 2.61 15.40 0.87
C ILE A 17 1.96 15.01 -0.47
N GLN A 18 1.71 15.99 -1.36
CA GLN A 18 1.18 15.70 -2.69
C GLN A 18 2.12 14.82 -3.51
N SER A 19 3.43 15.09 -3.45
CA SER A 19 4.45 14.29 -4.13
C SER A 19 4.50 12.86 -3.60
N LEU A 20 4.42 12.67 -2.27
CA LEU A 20 4.32 11.36 -1.62
C LEU A 20 3.07 10.60 -2.10
N GLN A 21 1.91 11.25 -2.14
CA GLN A 21 0.68 10.63 -2.59
C GLN A 21 0.75 10.21 -4.07
N GLN A 22 1.34 11.03 -4.93
CA GLN A 22 1.52 10.68 -6.34
C GLN A 22 2.47 9.48 -6.50
N GLN A 23 3.60 9.49 -5.80
CA GLN A 23 4.57 8.40 -5.86
C GLN A 23 4.00 7.08 -5.30
N ALA A 24 3.24 7.15 -4.20
CA ALA A 24 2.59 5.99 -3.61
C ALA A 24 1.54 5.41 -4.58
N ASN A 25 0.75 6.26 -5.24
CA ASN A 25 -0.17 5.82 -6.29
C ASN A 25 0.54 5.14 -7.46
N THR A 26 1.69 5.66 -7.90
CA THR A 26 2.50 5.01 -8.95
C THR A 26 2.98 3.63 -8.51
N PHE A 27 3.48 3.51 -7.27
CA PHE A 27 3.91 2.23 -6.72
C PHE A 27 2.77 1.21 -6.64
N PHE A 28 1.63 1.59 -6.05
CA PHE A 28 0.49 0.68 -5.90
C PHE A 28 -0.13 0.30 -7.24
N LYS A 29 -0.26 1.24 -8.19
CA LYS A 29 -0.72 0.93 -9.55
C LYS A 29 0.22 -0.06 -10.22
N GLY A 30 1.53 0.15 -10.10
CA GLY A 30 2.54 -0.78 -10.60
C GLY A 30 2.39 -2.19 -10.02
N MET A 31 2.24 -2.29 -8.71
CA MET A 31 2.02 -3.56 -7.99
C MET A 31 0.69 -4.24 -8.33
N GLN A 32 -0.35 -3.47 -8.66
CA GLN A 32 -1.67 -3.98 -9.05
C GLN A 32 -1.75 -4.44 -10.50
N MET A 33 -0.75 -4.16 -11.34
CA MET A 33 -0.80 -4.53 -12.75
C MET A 33 -0.68 -6.04 -12.94
N SER A 34 -1.83 -6.68 -13.13
CA SER A 34 -1.94 -8.06 -13.56
C SER A 34 -1.70 -8.16 -15.07
N SER A 35 -0.62 -8.87 -15.44
CA SER A 35 -0.41 -9.52 -16.74
C SER A 35 -0.23 -8.67 -18.03
N GLY A 36 -0.02 -7.35 -17.98
CA GLY A 36 0.09 -6.54 -19.21
C GLY A 36 1.21 -5.50 -19.29
N SER A 37 1.83 -5.14 -18.16
CA SER A 37 2.82 -4.06 -18.08
C SER A 37 4.00 -4.49 -17.22
N TYR A 38 5.22 -4.16 -17.66
CA TYR A 38 6.43 -4.41 -16.89
C TYR A 38 6.54 -3.39 -15.74
N PHE A 39 6.09 -3.79 -14.56
CA PHE A 39 6.52 -3.19 -13.29
C PHE A 39 7.51 -4.15 -12.64
N SER A 40 8.79 -3.86 -12.80
CA SER A 40 9.86 -4.75 -12.34
C SER A 40 10.10 -4.62 -10.83
N ILE A 41 10.84 -5.58 -10.28
CA ILE A 41 11.33 -5.50 -8.90
C ILE A 41 12.23 -4.27 -8.72
N ASP A 42 12.99 -3.89 -9.76
CA ASP A 42 13.83 -2.69 -9.71
C ASP A 42 13.00 -1.41 -9.68
N ASP A 43 11.88 -1.36 -10.42
CA ASP A 43 10.91 -0.26 -10.34
C ASP A 43 10.29 -0.18 -8.94
N ALA A 44 9.93 -1.33 -8.35
CA ALA A 44 9.40 -1.39 -6.99
C ALA A 44 10.42 -0.86 -5.98
N ARG A 45 11.70 -1.26 -6.08
CA ARG A 45 12.78 -0.77 -5.22
C ARG A 45 13.04 0.72 -5.40
N ALA A 46 13.11 1.21 -6.64
CA ALA A 46 13.30 2.62 -6.94
C ALA A 46 12.17 3.47 -6.36
N ASN A 47 10.92 3.00 -6.51
CA ASN A 47 9.76 3.68 -5.97
C ASN A 47 9.76 3.68 -4.43
N LEU A 48 10.12 2.57 -3.79
CA LEU A 48 10.25 2.50 -2.32
C LEU A 48 11.36 3.41 -1.78
N ASN A 49 12.53 3.45 -2.45
CA ASN A 49 13.61 4.35 -2.08
C ASN A 49 13.19 5.82 -2.23
N SER A 50 12.49 6.16 -3.32
CA SER A 50 11.94 7.50 -3.53
C SER A 50 10.94 7.88 -2.42
N LEU A 51 10.02 6.98 -2.08
CA LEU A 51 9.08 7.16 -0.97
C LEU A 51 9.80 7.38 0.36
N SER A 52 10.81 6.57 0.67
CA SER A 52 11.61 6.71 1.89
C SER A 52 12.26 8.09 1.98
N ASN A 53 12.94 8.52 0.91
CA ASN A 53 13.61 9.83 0.87
C ASN A 53 12.63 10.99 1.05
N MET A 54 11.43 10.90 0.46
CA MET A 54 10.41 11.93 0.64
C MET A 54 9.82 11.92 2.05
N THR A 55 9.68 10.75 2.69
CA THR A 55 9.27 10.65 4.10
C THR A 55 10.31 11.28 5.03
N ASP A 56 11.60 11.04 4.78
CA ASP A 56 12.69 11.67 5.55
C ASP A 56 12.67 13.20 5.37
N THR A 57 12.50 13.67 4.12
CA THR A 57 12.39 15.10 3.80
C THR A 57 11.18 15.74 4.49
N LEU A 58 10.03 15.06 4.49
CA LEU A 58 8.83 15.52 5.17
C LEU A 58 9.08 15.62 6.69
N GLN A 59 9.73 14.62 7.28
CA GLN A 59 10.03 14.60 8.70
C GLN A 59 10.97 15.72 9.11
N GLU A 60 12.03 15.96 8.34
CA GLU A 60 12.95 17.09 8.56
C GLU A 60 12.21 18.42 8.45
N LYS A 61 11.36 18.58 7.44
CA LYS A 61 10.62 19.82 7.22
C LYS A 61 9.64 20.10 8.36
N LEU A 62 8.87 19.10 8.77
CA LEU A 62 7.96 19.19 9.91
C LEU A 62 8.68 19.54 11.21
N LYS A 63 9.86 18.94 11.46
CA LYS A 63 10.71 19.29 12.61
C LYS A 63 11.20 20.74 12.52
N SER A 64 11.71 21.16 11.37
CA SER A 64 12.27 22.50 11.17
C SER A 64 11.23 23.61 11.28
N SER A 65 10.00 23.35 10.87
CA SER A 65 8.88 24.30 10.86
C SER A 65 8.06 24.29 12.16
N GLY A 66 8.46 23.49 13.16
CA GLY A 66 7.69 23.33 14.41
C GLY A 66 6.30 22.70 14.21
N MET A 67 6.01 22.18 13.01
CA MET A 67 4.77 21.50 12.65
C MET A 67 4.84 19.99 12.89
N HIS A 68 5.89 19.51 13.55
CA HIS A 68 5.94 18.11 13.96
C HIS A 68 4.68 17.85 14.79
N ALA A 69 3.84 16.94 14.31
CA ALA A 69 2.72 16.48 15.10
C ALA A 69 3.29 15.85 16.37
N ILE A 70 2.74 16.21 17.54
CA ILE A 70 2.87 15.34 18.71
C ILE A 70 2.57 13.93 18.20
N PRO A 71 3.47 12.94 18.37
CA PRO A 71 3.23 11.61 17.86
C PRO A 71 1.83 11.21 18.33
N LEU A 72 0.90 10.97 17.39
CA LEU A 72 -0.27 10.17 17.72
C LEU A 72 0.31 8.92 18.35
N ASP A 73 -0.16 8.62 19.57
CA ASP A 73 0.42 7.62 20.46
C ASP A 73 0.90 6.44 19.62
N SER A 74 2.21 6.17 19.62
CA SER A 74 2.83 5.28 18.62
C SER A 74 2.16 3.89 18.58
N GLU A 75 1.46 3.54 19.65
CA GLU A 75 0.58 2.40 19.79
C GLU A 75 -0.64 2.43 18.83
N MET A 76 -1.32 3.56 18.68
CA MET A 76 -2.50 3.68 17.81
C MET A 76 -2.13 3.53 16.33
N LEU A 77 -1.01 4.11 15.91
CA LEU A 77 -0.50 3.95 14.53
C LEU A 77 -0.07 2.51 14.24
N GLN A 78 0.54 1.85 15.23
CA GLN A 78 0.90 0.42 15.15
C GLN A 78 -0.35 -0.47 15.10
N LEU A 79 -1.39 -0.15 15.86
CA LEU A 79 -2.66 -0.87 15.85
C LEU A 79 -3.35 -0.79 14.49
N ASP A 80 -3.39 0.38 13.86
CA ASP A 80 -3.98 0.56 12.53
C ASP A 80 -3.22 -0.19 11.44
N CYS A 81 -1.88 -0.15 11.49
CA CYS A 81 -1.02 -0.94 10.60
C CYS A 81 -1.27 -2.45 10.80
N GLN A 82 -1.32 -2.91 12.04
CA GLN A 82 -1.51 -4.31 12.37
C GLN A 82 -2.91 -4.79 11.97
N ALA A 83 -3.94 -3.96 12.14
CA ALA A 83 -5.30 -4.24 11.68
C ALA A 83 -5.37 -4.37 10.16
N THR A 84 -4.69 -3.48 9.42
CA THR A 84 -4.64 -3.51 7.96
C THR A 84 -3.95 -4.79 7.45
N VAL A 85 -2.82 -5.17 8.03
CA VAL A 85 -2.12 -6.42 7.69
C VAL A 85 -2.99 -7.64 8.00
N ARG A 86 -3.66 -7.64 9.16
CA ARG A 86 -4.54 -8.75 9.57
C ARG A 86 -5.69 -8.92 8.58
N LYS A 87 -6.36 -7.82 8.20
CA LYS A 87 -7.42 -7.83 7.18
C LYS A 87 -6.92 -8.34 5.83
N GLY A 88 -5.74 -7.89 5.38
CA GLY A 88 -5.13 -8.38 4.14
C GLY A 88 -4.88 -9.89 4.14
N ASN A 89 -4.45 -10.46 5.29
CA ASN A 89 -4.28 -11.90 5.44
C ASN A 89 -5.63 -12.64 5.43
N GLU A 90 -6.64 -12.12 6.12
CA GLU A 90 -8.00 -12.68 6.12
C GLU A 90 -8.59 -12.73 4.70
N ASP A 91 -8.46 -11.64 3.94
CA ASP A 91 -8.91 -11.56 2.54
C ASP A 91 -8.13 -12.52 1.62
N SER A 92 -6.82 -12.69 1.85
CA SER A 92 -5.98 -13.63 1.08
C SER A 92 -6.38 -15.08 1.31
N GLU A 93 -6.59 -15.48 2.56
CA GLU A 93 -7.02 -16.84 2.91
C GLU A 93 -8.43 -17.15 2.38
N ALA A 94 -9.35 -16.18 2.47
CA ALA A 94 -10.67 -16.30 1.86
C ALA A 94 -10.59 -16.50 0.33
N GLY A 95 -9.66 -15.79 -0.34
CA GLY A 95 -9.38 -15.95 -1.76
C GLY A 95 -8.88 -17.36 -2.12
N LYS A 96 -7.94 -17.92 -1.34
CA LYS A 96 -7.42 -19.29 -1.54
C LYS A 96 -8.51 -20.35 -1.41
N LEU A 97 -9.34 -20.25 -0.38
CA LEU A 97 -10.46 -21.19 -0.16
C LEU A 97 -11.50 -21.13 -1.30
N THR A 98 -11.74 -19.94 -1.83
CA THR A 98 -12.65 -19.75 -2.98
C THR A 98 -12.08 -20.40 -4.23
N MET A 99 -10.79 -20.17 -4.51
CA MET A 99 -10.10 -20.80 -5.64
C MET A 99 -10.07 -22.33 -5.55
N GLN A 100 -9.82 -22.88 -4.35
CA GLN A 100 -9.84 -24.33 -4.14
C GLN A 100 -11.23 -24.92 -4.42
N ARG A 101 -12.31 -24.23 -4.01
CA ARG A 101 -13.70 -24.63 -4.33
C ARG A 101 -13.98 -24.60 -5.83
N VAL A 102 -13.55 -23.55 -6.52
CA VAL A 102 -13.69 -23.47 -7.99
C VAL A 102 -12.97 -24.64 -8.67
N GLN A 103 -11.72 -24.93 -8.27
CA GLN A 103 -10.96 -26.06 -8.81
C GLN A 103 -11.65 -27.41 -8.58
N MET A 104 -12.17 -27.66 -7.37
CA MET A 104 -12.92 -28.87 -7.06
C MET A 104 -14.19 -28.99 -7.91
N ASN A 105 -14.95 -27.91 -8.06
CA ASN A 105 -16.16 -27.88 -8.88
C ASN A 105 -15.85 -28.16 -10.35
N CYS A 106 -14.82 -27.52 -10.91
CA CYS A 106 -14.38 -27.76 -12.29
C CYS A 106 -13.94 -29.22 -12.50
N SER A 107 -13.19 -29.79 -11.55
CA SER A 107 -12.79 -31.20 -11.58
C SER A 107 -14.01 -32.14 -11.53
N ALA A 108 -14.98 -31.87 -10.67
CA ALA A 108 -16.21 -32.67 -10.57
C ALA A 108 -17.01 -32.64 -11.87
N VAL A 109 -17.21 -31.45 -12.47
CA VAL A 109 -17.88 -31.30 -13.77
C VAL A 109 -17.14 -32.07 -14.86
N ASN A 110 -15.81 -31.95 -14.94
CA ASN A 110 -15.01 -32.66 -15.94
C ASN A 110 -15.08 -34.18 -15.79
N LYS A 111 -15.07 -34.71 -14.55
CA LYS A 111 -15.23 -36.15 -14.30
C LYS A 111 -16.61 -36.65 -14.72
N THR A 112 -17.67 -35.91 -14.42
CA THR A 112 -19.04 -36.25 -14.83
C THR A 112 -19.17 -36.23 -16.35
N MET A 113 -18.66 -35.19 -17.01
CA MET A 113 -18.72 -35.04 -18.46
C MET A 113 -17.89 -36.10 -19.20
N SER A 114 -16.77 -36.54 -18.63
CA SER A 114 -15.97 -37.65 -19.18
C SER A 114 -16.68 -38.99 -19.02
N SER A 115 -17.42 -39.19 -17.93
CA SER A 115 -18.20 -40.40 -17.69
C SER A 115 -19.43 -40.51 -18.60
N LEU A 116 -20.01 -39.38 -19.00
CA LEU A 116 -21.11 -39.30 -19.97
C LEU A 116 -20.69 -39.49 -21.43
N LYS A 117 -19.39 -39.43 -21.73
CA LYS A 117 -18.82 -39.64 -23.08
C LYS A 117 -18.32 -41.08 -23.31
N LYS A 118 -18.42 -41.95 -22.29
CA LYS A 118 -18.26 -43.40 -22.41
C LYS A 118 -19.62 -44.05 -22.59
#